data_AF-A0A498JGK0-F1
#
_entry.id   AF-A0A498JGK0-F1
#
_cell.length_a   1.000
_cell.length_b   1.000
_cell.length_c   1.000
_cell.angle_alpha   90.00
_cell.angle_beta   90.00
_cell.angle_gamma   90.00
#
_symmetry.space_group_name_H-M   'P 1'
#
loop_
_entity.id
_entity.type
_entity.pdbx_description
1 polymer ?
#
loop_
_entity_poly.entity_id
_entity_poly.type
_entity_poly.pdbx_seq_one_letter_code
_entity_poly.pdbx_strand_id
1 'polypeptide(L)'
;MTIVFTVGTEALKPRQSTFLGSGFGVTCLGWFLSLLFLLAYRLKHESAIMAKKIEILEASQRKHSGNGLDFCSVEELQEISSQLGRSLCSIRERKAQLYMEQLEQLKAKCGAKPLMEFSAQKERAFAPPELASASVNYRGRSSMSSEEETELFIGPPIMRAVDRIAV
;
A
#
# COMPACT_ATOMS: atom_id res chain seq x y z
N MET A 1 17.62 63.88 2.64
CA MET A 1 17.62 62.82 1.60
C MET A 1 16.50 61.87 1.94
N THR A 2 15.35 62.05 1.30
CA THR A 2 14.11 61.37 1.69
C THR A 2 13.87 60.22 0.73
N ILE A 3 13.89 58.99 1.24
CA ILE A 3 13.59 57.80 0.45
C ILE A 3 12.09 57.54 0.57
N VAL A 4 11.36 57.73 -0.53
CA VAL A 4 9.94 57.37 -0.61
C VAL A 4 9.83 55.96 -1.18
N PHE A 5 9.43 55.00 -0.36
CA PHE A 5 9.05 53.66 -0.81
C PHE A 5 7.54 53.62 -1.03
N THR A 6 7.11 53.65 -2.29
CA THR A 6 5.73 53.32 -2.65
C THR A 6 5.58 51.80 -2.67
N VAL A 7 4.81 51.24 -1.73
CA VAL A 7 4.37 49.84 -1.73
C VAL A 7 3.31 49.70 -2.83
N GLY A 8 3.65 49.00 -3.92
CA GLY A 8 2.71 48.64 -4.98
C GLY A 8 2.46 47.14 -4.94
N THR A 9 1.25 46.74 -4.55
CA THR A 9 0.76 45.36 -4.54
C THR A 9 0.29 44.94 -5.93
N GLU A 10 1.11 45.01 -6.97
CA GLU A 10 0.73 44.41 -8.26
C GLU A 10 1.92 43.80 -9.01
N ALA A 11 1.63 42.60 -9.53
CA ALA A 11 2.36 41.72 -10.42
C ALA A 11 3.67 42.24 -11.04
N LEU A 12 4.74 41.46 -10.81
CA LEU A 12 5.78 41.08 -11.77
C LEU A 12 6.03 42.10 -12.91
N LYS A 13 6.60 43.27 -12.57
CA LYS A 13 7.24 44.12 -13.58
C LYS A 13 8.70 44.38 -13.19
N PRO A 14 9.67 44.16 -14.09
CA PRO A 14 11.06 44.42 -13.78
C PRO A 14 11.27 45.92 -13.61
N ARG A 15 11.53 46.35 -12.38
CA ARG A 15 11.89 47.73 -12.03
C ARG A 15 13.34 47.93 -12.44
N GLN A 16 13.59 48.64 -13.54
CA GLN A 16 14.94 49.07 -13.89
C GLN A 16 15.40 50.13 -12.90
N SER A 17 16.32 49.76 -12.02
CA SER A 17 16.99 50.65 -11.08
C SER A 17 18.32 51.07 -11.70
N THR A 18 18.38 52.27 -12.29
CA THR A 18 19.65 52.88 -12.71
C THR A 18 20.36 53.48 -11.50
N PHE A 19 21.53 52.92 -11.15
CA PHE A 19 22.40 53.45 -10.10
C PHE A 19 23.68 54.01 -10.75
N LEU A 20 23.82 55.33 -10.78
CA LEU A 20 25.09 55.99 -11.16
C LEU A 20 25.89 56.24 -9.88
N GLY A 21 26.97 55.47 -9.68
CA GLY A 21 27.93 55.70 -8.61
C GLY A 21 29.25 55.01 -8.93
N SER A 22 30.34 55.78 -9.01
CA SER A 22 31.69 55.30 -9.28
C SER A 22 32.28 54.55 -8.09
N GLY A 23 32.77 53.32 -8.29
CA GLY A 23 33.60 52.64 -7.30
C GLY A 23 33.86 51.18 -7.67
N PHE A 24 35.11 50.75 -7.65
CA PHE A 24 35.53 49.36 -7.94
C PHE A 24 34.83 48.29 -7.06
N GLY A 25 34.18 48.67 -5.94
CA GLY A 25 33.36 47.78 -5.10
C GLY A 25 31.89 47.63 -5.50
N VAL A 26 31.28 48.60 -6.22
CA VAL A 26 29.88 48.50 -6.66
C VAL A 26 29.72 47.56 -7.85
N THR A 27 30.78 47.34 -8.64
CA THR A 27 30.75 46.34 -9.70
C THR A 27 30.69 44.94 -9.10
N CYS A 28 31.57 44.60 -8.15
CA CYS A 28 31.60 43.28 -7.52
C CYS A 28 30.27 42.93 -6.82
N LEU A 29 29.69 43.88 -6.06
CA LEU A 29 28.35 43.73 -5.49
C LEU A 29 27.26 43.63 -6.56
N GLY A 30 27.40 44.34 -7.68
CA GLY A 30 26.51 44.23 -8.84
C GLY A 30 26.53 42.86 -9.52
N TRP A 31 27.71 42.29 -9.74
CA TRP A 31 27.87 40.92 -10.26
C TRP A 31 27.27 39.90 -9.29
N PHE A 32 27.49 40.08 -7.98
CA PHE A 32 26.91 39.21 -6.95
C PHE A 32 25.39 39.28 -6.91
N LEU A 33 24.80 40.48 -6.94
CA LEU A 33 23.35 40.66 -6.99
C LEU A 33 22.74 40.15 -8.30
N SER A 34 23.45 40.29 -9.42
CA SER A 34 23.05 39.73 -10.72
C SER A 34 23.04 38.20 -10.70
N LEU A 35 24.08 37.58 -10.14
CA LEU A 35 24.15 36.13 -9.97
C LEU A 35 23.07 35.62 -9.01
N LEU A 36 22.85 36.31 -7.89
CA LEU A 36 21.80 35.99 -6.93
C LEU A 36 20.42 36.10 -7.57
N PHE A 37 20.18 37.14 -8.38
CA PHE A 37 18.94 37.30 -9.12
C PHE A 37 18.75 36.19 -10.16
N LEU A 38 19.80 35.83 -10.90
CA LEU A 38 19.75 34.75 -11.89
C LEU A 38 19.46 33.40 -11.22
N LEU A 39 20.10 33.11 -10.09
CA LEU A 39 19.85 31.92 -9.30
C LEU A 39 18.41 31.90 -8.78
N ALA A 40 17.94 33.01 -8.20
CA ALA A 40 16.56 33.12 -7.73
C ALA A 40 15.54 32.98 -8.86
N TYR A 41 15.83 33.52 -10.04
CA TYR A 41 14.99 33.37 -11.22
C TYR A 41 14.94 31.91 -11.70
N ARG A 42 16.10 31.24 -11.78
CA ARG A 42 16.21 29.82 -12.15
C ARG A 42 15.43 28.92 -11.19
N LEU A 43 15.64 29.08 -9.88
CA LEU A 43 14.96 28.29 -8.85
C LEU A 43 13.45 28.52 -8.86
N LYS A 44 12.99 29.77 -9.05
CA LYS A 44 11.55 30.07 -9.18
C LYS A 44 10.93 29.39 -10.41
N HIS A 45 11.62 29.45 -11.54
CA HIS A 45 11.16 28.81 -12.76
C HIS A 45 11.13 27.28 -12.64
N GLU A 46 12.18 26.68 -12.08
CA GLU A 46 12.24 25.24 -11.81
C GLU A 46 11.16 24.80 -10.82
N SER A 47 10.95 25.56 -9.74
CA SER A 47 9.86 25.32 -8.79
C SER A 47 8.49 25.34 -9.47
N ALA A 48 8.23 26.32 -10.33
CA ALA A 48 6.98 26.39 -11.08
C ALA A 48 6.78 25.20 -12.03
N ILE A 49 7.85 24.69 -12.66
CA ILE A 49 7.79 23.47 -13.48
C ILE A 49 7.45 22.26 -12.61
N MET A 50 8.13 22.10 -11.48
CA MET A 50 7.92 20.97 -10.58
C MET A 50 6.49 20.99 -10.00
N ALA A 51 5.98 22.17 -9.63
CA ALA A 51 4.59 22.32 -9.17
C ALA A 51 3.59 21.84 -10.23
N LYS A 52 3.76 22.23 -11.49
CA LYS A 52 2.90 21.73 -12.60
C LYS A 52 3.00 20.22 -12.80
N LYS A 53 4.20 19.64 -12.65
CA LYS A 53 4.36 18.18 -12.73
C LYS A 53 3.62 17.47 -11.61
N ILE A 54 3.68 17.99 -10.39
CA ILE A 54 2.94 17.46 -9.25
C ILE A 54 1.44 17.51 -9.53
N GLU A 55 0.92 18.64 -10.00
CA GLU A 55 -0.51 18.79 -10.32
C GLU A 55 -1.01 17.76 -11.35
N ILE A 56 -0.22 17.52 -12.41
CA ILE A 56 -0.55 16.50 -13.43
C ILE A 56 -0.52 15.09 -12.83
N LEU A 57 0.48 14.78 -11.99
CA LEU A 57 0.59 13.48 -11.33
C LEU A 57 -0.55 13.25 -10.32
N GLU A 58 -0.94 14.26 -9.57
CA GLU A 58 -2.08 14.17 -8.64
C GLU A 58 -3.40 14.00 -9.40
N ALA A 59 -3.56 14.70 -10.53
CA ALA A 59 -4.72 14.53 -11.39
C ALA A 59 -4.79 13.11 -11.98
N SER A 60 -3.67 12.56 -12.44
CA SER A 60 -3.64 11.17 -12.92
C SER A 60 -3.85 10.18 -11.79
N GLN A 61 -3.25 10.39 -10.61
CA GLN A 61 -3.44 9.55 -9.43
C GLN A 61 -4.91 9.48 -8.99
N ARG A 62 -5.62 10.62 -9.02
CA ARG A 62 -7.07 10.67 -8.75
C ARG A 62 -7.84 9.75 -9.70
N LYS A 63 -7.54 9.79 -11.00
CA LYS A 63 -8.16 8.91 -12.00
C LYS A 63 -7.88 7.41 -11.73
N HIS A 64 -6.63 7.06 -11.45
CA HIS A 64 -6.26 5.66 -11.11
C HIS A 64 -6.92 5.17 -9.81
N SER A 65 -7.26 6.09 -8.92
CA SER A 65 -7.98 5.81 -7.67
C SER A 65 -9.50 5.78 -7.85
N GLY A 66 -10.00 5.91 -9.07
CA GLY A 66 -11.43 5.88 -9.39
C GLY A 66 -12.17 7.21 -9.22
N ASN A 67 -11.46 8.32 -8.97
CA ASN A 67 -12.06 9.63 -8.76
C ASN A 67 -12.03 10.47 -10.04
N GLY A 68 -13.12 11.21 -10.31
CA GLY A 68 -13.17 12.18 -11.42
C GLY A 68 -13.13 11.54 -12.81
N LEU A 69 -13.75 10.37 -12.94
CA LEU A 69 -13.84 9.61 -14.19
C LEU A 69 -14.88 10.17 -15.17
N ASP A 70 -15.73 11.11 -14.73
CA ASP A 70 -16.83 11.68 -15.52
C ASP A 70 -16.35 12.42 -16.79
N PHE A 71 -15.08 12.83 -16.81
CA PHE A 71 -14.43 13.51 -17.93
C PHE A 71 -13.49 12.60 -18.74
N CYS A 72 -13.38 11.32 -18.39
CA CYS A 72 -12.55 10.37 -19.11
C CYS A 72 -13.30 9.79 -20.31
N SER A 73 -12.60 9.68 -21.43
CA SER A 73 -13.05 8.91 -22.59
C SER A 73 -13.05 7.40 -22.30
N VAL A 74 -13.79 6.64 -23.10
CA VAL A 74 -13.88 5.18 -22.96
C VAL A 74 -12.52 4.52 -23.14
N GLU A 75 -11.72 5.01 -24.08
CA GLU A 75 -10.37 4.55 -24.37
C GLU A 75 -9.42 4.79 -23.18
N GLU A 76 -9.47 5.98 -22.57
CA GLU A 76 -8.67 6.29 -21.37
C GLU A 76 -9.06 5.41 -20.19
N LEU A 77 -10.35 5.18 -19.98
CA LEU A 77 -10.86 4.28 -18.93
C LEU A 77 -10.38 2.84 -19.14
N GLN A 78 -10.39 2.35 -20.39
CA GLN A 78 -9.88 1.03 -20.73
C GLN A 78 -8.37 0.91 -20.48
N GLU A 79 -7.60 1.96 -20.80
CA GLU A 79 -6.17 1.99 -20.53
C GLU A 79 -5.88 1.94 -19.03
N ILE A 80 -6.57 2.76 -18.22
CA ILE A 80 -6.43 2.75 -16.75
C ILE A 80 -6.75 1.36 -16.19
N SER A 81 -7.86 0.75 -16.64
CA SER A 81 -8.24 -0.60 -16.23
C SER A 81 -7.17 -1.65 -16.59
N SER A 82 -6.60 -1.57 -17.80
CA SER A 82 -5.52 -2.46 -18.24
C SER A 82 -4.26 -2.27 -17.40
N GLN A 83 -3.87 -1.03 -17.11
CA GLN A 83 -2.72 -0.72 -16.27
C GLN A 83 -2.90 -1.25 -14.83
N LEU A 84 -4.07 -1.06 -14.24
CA LEU A 84 -4.41 -1.60 -12.92
C LEU A 84 -4.45 -3.13 -12.91
N GLY A 85 -5.01 -3.77 -13.94
CA GLY A 85 -5.02 -5.22 -14.07
C GLY A 85 -3.62 -5.81 -14.09
N ARG A 86 -2.71 -5.21 -14.87
CA ARG A 86 -1.29 -5.61 -14.94
C ARG A 86 -0.55 -5.40 -13.62
N SER A 87 -0.72 -4.25 -12.98
CA SER A 87 -0.04 -3.96 -11.71
C SER A 87 -0.52 -4.90 -10.59
N LEU A 88 -1.82 -5.18 -10.52
CA LEU A 88 -2.40 -6.14 -9.56
C LEU A 88 -1.96 -7.58 -9.82
N CYS A 89 -1.77 -7.97 -11.09
CA CYS A 89 -1.19 -9.27 -11.42
C CYS A 89 0.23 -9.38 -10.86
N SER A 90 1.08 -8.38 -11.16
CA SER A 90 2.46 -8.33 -10.67
C SER A 90 2.55 -8.33 -9.14
N ILE A 91 1.69 -7.57 -8.45
CA ILE A 91 1.63 -7.54 -6.97
C ILE A 91 1.27 -8.93 -6.43
N ARG A 92 0.27 -9.60 -7.03
CA ARG A 92 -0.15 -10.94 -6.60
C ARG A 92 0.94 -11.98 -6.81
N GLU A 93 1.60 -11.96 -7.96
CA GLU A 93 2.73 -12.85 -8.27
C GLU A 93 3.87 -12.66 -7.26
N ARG A 94 4.27 -11.41 -7.01
CA ARG A 94 5.32 -11.11 -6.04
C ARG A 94 4.92 -11.52 -4.62
N LYS A 95 3.66 -11.31 -4.23
CA LYS A 95 3.14 -11.74 -2.93
C LYS A 95 3.18 -13.27 -2.79
N ALA A 96 2.81 -14.00 -3.84
CA ALA A 96 2.89 -15.46 -3.86
C ALA A 96 4.33 -15.97 -3.72
N GLN A 97 5.27 -15.34 -4.45
CA GLN A 97 6.71 -15.66 -4.33
C GLN A 97 7.22 -15.44 -2.91
N LEU A 98 6.91 -14.30 -2.29
CA LEU A 98 7.32 -14.02 -0.91
C LEU A 98 6.74 -15.03 0.09
N TYR A 99 5.50 -15.47 -0.08
CA TYR A 99 4.92 -16.50 0.78
C TYR A 99 5.55 -17.87 0.57
N MET A 100 5.90 -18.24 -0.66
CA MET A 100 6.64 -19.46 -0.96
C MET A 100 7.99 -19.47 -0.25
N GLU A 101 8.73 -18.37 -0.34
CA GLU A 101 10.02 -18.20 0.35
C GLU A 101 9.86 -18.30 1.88
N GLN A 102 8.84 -17.67 2.45
CA GLN A 102 8.56 -17.76 3.89
C GLN A 102 8.21 -19.18 4.32
N LEU A 103 7.43 -19.91 3.52
CA LEU A 103 7.06 -21.29 3.78
C LEU A 103 8.30 -22.20 3.78
N GLU A 104 9.21 -22.01 2.82
CA GLU A 104 10.47 -22.74 2.75
C GLU A 104 11.38 -22.44 3.95
N GLN A 105 11.50 -21.17 4.34
CA GLN A 105 12.25 -20.77 5.53
C GLN A 105 11.69 -21.41 6.80
N LEU A 106 10.37 -21.47 6.95
CA LEU A 106 9.72 -22.12 8.10
C LEU A 106 9.93 -23.64 8.08
N LYS A 107 9.83 -24.29 6.91
CA LYS A 107 10.13 -25.72 6.76
C LYS A 107 11.59 -26.04 7.13
N ALA A 108 12.53 -25.18 6.75
CA ALA A 108 13.93 -25.32 7.09
C ALA A 108 14.16 -25.13 8.61
N LYS A 109 13.52 -24.13 9.24
CA LYS A 109 13.64 -23.85 10.69
C LYS A 109 12.97 -24.90 11.56
N CYS A 110 11.76 -25.34 11.20
CA CYS A 110 11.03 -26.36 11.94
C CYS A 110 11.58 -27.76 11.70
N GLY A 111 12.62 -27.92 10.86
CA GLY A 111 13.23 -29.20 10.56
C GLY A 111 12.16 -30.19 10.16
N ALA A 112 11.53 -29.99 9.00
CA ALA A 112 10.62 -30.98 8.43
C ALA A 112 11.41 -32.24 8.05
N LYS A 113 11.80 -33.04 9.06
CA LYS A 113 11.78 -34.49 8.92
C LYS A 113 10.37 -34.80 8.43
N PRO A 114 10.19 -35.54 7.33
CA PRO A 114 8.87 -35.95 6.93
C PRO A 114 8.25 -36.67 8.13
N LEU A 115 7.10 -36.18 8.60
CA LEU A 115 6.25 -36.79 9.62
C LEU A 115 5.62 -38.10 9.09
N MET A 116 6.37 -38.84 8.28
CA MET A 116 6.01 -40.12 7.68
C MET A 116 6.72 -41.27 8.42
N GLU A 117 7.76 -40.99 9.21
CA GLU A 117 8.44 -42.00 10.03
C GLU A 117 7.70 -42.30 11.35
N PHE A 118 6.89 -41.37 11.87
CA PHE A 118 6.13 -41.61 13.11
C PHE A 118 4.85 -42.43 12.91
N SER A 119 4.26 -42.44 11.70
CA SER A 119 3.12 -43.32 11.40
C SER A 119 3.52 -44.78 11.23
N ALA A 120 4.76 -45.07 10.82
CA ALA A 120 5.27 -46.44 10.68
C ALA A 120 5.49 -47.14 12.03
N GLN A 121 5.76 -46.39 13.11
CA GLN A 121 5.93 -46.97 14.45
C GLN A 121 4.59 -47.34 15.10
N LYS A 122 3.48 -46.73 14.68
CA LYS A 122 2.14 -46.97 15.25
C LYS A 122 1.49 -48.27 14.76
N GLU A 123 1.87 -48.78 13.59
CA GLU A 123 1.35 -50.04 13.06
C GLU A 123 1.90 -51.30 13.75
N ARG A 124 3.01 -51.21 14.50
CA ARG A 124 3.52 -52.37 15.27
C ARG A 124 2.88 -52.57 16.64
N ALA A 125 1.98 -51.67 17.05
CA ALA A 125 1.33 -51.73 18.36
C ALA A 125 -0.13 -52.23 18.31
N PHE A 126 -0.65 -52.59 17.13
CA PHE A 126 -2.01 -53.10 16.99
C PHE A 126 -2.04 -54.42 16.23
N ALA A 127 -1.61 -55.49 16.90
CA ALA A 127 -1.95 -56.84 16.49
C ALA A 127 -3.46 -57.05 16.75
N PRO A 128 -4.26 -57.52 15.77
CA PRO A 128 -5.67 -57.83 16.00
C PRO A 128 -5.82 -59.06 16.91
N PRO A 129 -6.67 -59.05 17.94
CA PRO A 129 -7.08 -60.28 18.62
C PRO A 129 -8.06 -61.05 17.73
N GLU A 130 -7.71 -62.30 17.43
CA GLU A 130 -8.52 -63.27 16.72
C GLU A 130 -9.65 -63.83 17.63
N LEU A 131 -10.88 -63.81 17.09
CA LEU A 131 -12.11 -64.52 17.46
C LEU A 131 -12.41 -64.91 18.94
N ALA A 132 -13.53 -64.40 19.47
CA ALA A 132 -14.53 -65.24 20.13
C ALA A 132 -15.92 -64.55 20.20
N SER A 133 -16.92 -65.31 19.79
CA SER A 133 -18.36 -65.05 19.84
C SER A 133 -18.92 -64.76 21.24
N ALA A 134 -19.77 -63.75 21.38
CA ALA A 134 -21.02 -63.84 22.17
C ALA A 134 -21.88 -62.59 21.99
N SER A 135 -23.12 -62.83 21.58
CA SER A 135 -24.28 -61.96 21.65
C SER A 135 -24.57 -61.44 23.07
N VAL A 136 -25.42 -60.38 23.12
CA VAL A 136 -26.28 -59.95 24.25
C VAL A 136 -25.78 -58.70 25.01
N ASN A 137 -26.24 -57.52 24.62
CA ASN A 137 -27.46 -56.84 25.13
C ASN A 137 -27.28 -55.32 25.14
N TYR A 138 -28.21 -54.60 24.51
CA TYR A 138 -28.45 -53.20 24.79
C TYR A 138 -29.06 -53.09 26.19
N ARG A 139 -28.36 -52.47 27.13
CA ARG A 139 -28.99 -51.96 28.34
C ARG A 139 -28.57 -50.51 28.54
N GLY A 140 -29.46 -49.63 28.09
CA GLY A 140 -29.44 -48.23 28.49
C GLY A 140 -29.49 -48.11 30.00
N ARG A 141 -28.58 -47.29 30.54
CA ARG A 141 -28.72 -46.72 31.86
C ARG A 141 -28.45 -45.22 31.72
N SER A 142 -29.55 -44.50 31.58
CA SER A 142 -29.63 -43.06 31.82
C SER A 142 -28.99 -42.76 33.18
N SER A 143 -27.91 -41.97 33.16
CA SER A 143 -27.45 -41.19 34.29
C SER A 143 -27.24 -39.78 33.76
N MET A 144 -28.07 -38.86 34.23
CA MET A 144 -28.01 -37.46 33.87
C MET A 144 -26.63 -36.88 34.21
N SER A 145 -25.96 -36.30 33.22
CA SER A 145 -24.96 -35.27 33.42
C SER A 145 -25.21 -34.18 32.39
N SER A 146 -25.49 -33.00 32.90
CA SER A 146 -25.81 -31.74 32.24
C SER A 146 -25.00 -31.43 30.98
N GLU A 147 -25.75 -31.05 29.94
CA GLU A 147 -25.51 -30.00 28.95
C GLU A 147 -24.20 -29.21 29.09
N GLU A 148 -23.29 -29.35 28.12
CA GLU A 148 -22.60 -28.27 27.40
C GLU A 148 -22.11 -28.83 26.05
N GLU A 149 -22.91 -28.70 24.99
CA GLU A 149 -22.45 -28.94 23.61
C GLU A 149 -21.73 -27.68 23.13
N THR A 150 -20.41 -27.60 23.31
CA THR A 150 -19.62 -26.62 22.56
C THR A 150 -19.47 -27.11 21.13
N GLU A 151 -20.33 -26.62 20.23
CA GLU A 151 -20.13 -26.75 18.79
C GLU A 151 -18.80 -26.08 18.40
N LEU A 152 -17.79 -26.90 18.10
CA LEU A 152 -16.51 -26.44 17.60
C LEU A 152 -16.64 -26.09 16.11
N PHE A 153 -16.95 -24.82 15.82
CA PHE A 153 -16.90 -24.30 14.46
C PHE A 153 -15.45 -24.12 13.98
N ILE A 154 -14.91 -25.12 13.28
CA ILE A 154 -13.71 -24.98 12.45
C ILE A 154 -14.17 -24.50 11.07
N GLY A 155 -14.55 -23.22 10.99
CA GLY A 155 -14.98 -22.58 9.75
C GLY A 155 -14.43 -21.16 9.64
N PRO A 156 -14.24 -20.62 8.43
CA PRO A 156 -13.84 -19.23 8.26
C PRO A 156 -14.85 -18.29 8.94
N PRO A 157 -14.40 -17.14 9.49
CA PRO A 157 -15.24 -16.27 10.30
C PRO A 157 -16.46 -15.77 9.52
N ILE A 158 -17.65 -15.92 10.11
CA ILE A 158 -18.90 -15.44 9.56
C ILE A 158 -18.90 -13.90 9.66
N MET A 159 -18.68 -13.22 8.54
CA MET A 159 -18.85 -11.77 8.46
C MET A 159 -20.34 -11.44 8.49
N ARG A 160 -20.85 -10.92 9.61
CA ARG A 160 -22.18 -10.31 9.63
C ARG A 160 -22.10 -8.98 8.88
N ALA A 161 -22.77 -8.91 7.74
CA ALA A 161 -22.97 -7.65 7.04
C ALA A 161 -23.76 -6.72 7.99
N VAL A 162 -23.18 -5.58 8.33
CA VAL A 162 -23.89 -4.53 9.04
C VAL A 162 -24.74 -3.81 7.99
N ASP A 163 -26.05 -3.84 8.19
CA ASP A 163 -27.02 -3.15 7.35
C ASP A 163 -26.65 -1.66 7.25
N ARG A 164 -26.56 -1.17 6.01
CA ARG A 164 -26.53 0.26 5.74
C ARG A 164 -27.89 0.83 6.11
N ILE A 165 -27.94 1.58 7.22
CA ILE A 165 -29.04 2.51 7.45
C ILE A 165 -28.88 3.64 6.42
N ALA A 166 -29.83 3.72 5.51
CA ALA A 166 -30.02 4.89 4.67
C ALA A 166 -30.56 6.04 5.52
N VAL A 167 -29.87 7.18 5.48
CA VAL A 167 -30.43 8.52 5.73
C VAL A 167 -29.85 9.44 4.67
#